data_AF-A0A2V9R545-F1
#
_entry.id   AF-A0A2V9R545-F1
#
_cell.length_a   1.000
_cell.length_b   1.000
_cell.length_c   1.000
_cell.angle_alpha   90.00
_cell.angle_beta   90.00
_cell.angle_gamma   90.00
#
_symmetry.space_group_name_H-M   'P 1'
#
loop_
_entity.id
_entity.type
_entity.pdbx_description
1 polymer ?
#
loop_
_entity_poly.entity_id
_entity_poly.type
_entity_poly.pdbx_seq_one_letter_code
_entity_poly.pdbx_strand_id
1 'polypeptide(L)'
;MPKYSRGLAPASVVTLSLWIAAGAVLGEQNTLRLDTGEHIYQTACVACHGSDGKVTPKAIAGFEQPDSFPDFTRCDQTTAELDNDYRAVNFCRESGWPRGELNLPRAIVTEKAYPEDEEVISTAVNARGGPAVETHVIHEQRFGQKNQIEVDVPIIFENRNHIWYGGIGDATIGIKRTIFSNLRRGSIFALQGSVLVPSGNRTRGFGSGTTTFETFAAYDQLFRTNTFIQTQFGADLPRHTDIAPQSIFFNAAIGQTIGADHGLGRAWSPMMEFLAQRDLDKSAKTNWDVLPQLQVTISHRQHIRGDLGVRVPVTNTFGRPIQLQLYFLWDWQDGKLTEGW
;
A
#
# COMPACT_ATOMS: atom_id res chain seq x y z
N MET A 1 -7.26 -13.19 91.12
CA MET A 1 -5.78 -13.14 91.21
C MET A 1 -5.21 -14.16 90.24
N PRO A 2 -4.01 -13.99 89.64
CA PRO A 2 -3.48 -12.91 88.83
C PRO A 2 -3.26 -13.35 87.35
N LYS A 3 -2.78 -12.40 86.55
CA LYS A 3 -2.41 -12.46 85.12
C LYS A 3 -1.52 -13.66 84.75
N TYR A 4 -1.79 -14.26 83.59
CA TYR A 4 -0.75 -14.86 82.74
C TYR A 4 -0.91 -14.39 81.30
N SER A 5 0.17 -13.79 80.80
CA SER A 5 0.37 -13.29 79.45
C SER A 5 0.99 -14.36 78.55
N ARG A 6 0.64 -14.30 77.26
CA ARG A 6 1.48 -14.44 76.04
C ARG A 6 0.93 -15.44 75.01
N GLY A 7 0.77 -14.94 73.79
CA GLY A 7 0.63 -15.75 72.57
C GLY A 7 -0.36 -15.18 71.55
N LEU A 8 0.02 -14.16 70.77
CA LEU A 8 -0.50 -13.94 69.41
C LEU A 8 0.50 -14.63 68.46
N ALA A 9 0.15 -15.30 67.37
CA ALA A 9 -0.90 -15.10 66.36
C ALA A 9 -1.15 -16.45 65.59
N PRO A 10 -1.74 -16.47 64.38
CA PRO A 10 -3.10 -16.12 63.97
C PRO A 10 -3.79 -17.32 63.27
N ALA A 11 -5.12 -17.45 63.36
CA ALA A 11 -5.84 -18.32 62.40
C ALA A 11 -7.33 -17.94 62.29
N SER A 12 -7.75 -17.78 61.04
CA SER A 12 -9.08 -18.13 60.53
C SER A 12 -10.23 -17.15 60.80
N VAL A 13 -10.37 -16.18 59.89
CA VAL A 13 -11.68 -15.57 59.56
C VAL A 13 -12.16 -16.19 58.26
N VAL A 14 -13.02 -17.20 58.37
CA VAL A 14 -13.86 -17.67 57.25
C VAL A 14 -15.25 -17.89 57.82
N THR A 15 -16.14 -16.94 57.57
CA THR A 15 -17.54 -17.14 57.11
C THR A 15 -18.31 -15.84 57.33
N LEU A 16 -18.71 -15.18 56.25
CA LEU A 16 -20.03 -14.55 56.24
C LEU A 16 -20.57 -14.43 54.81
N SER A 17 -21.74 -15.04 54.66
CA SER A 17 -22.88 -14.57 53.86
C SER A 17 -22.81 -14.64 52.34
N LEU A 18 -23.32 -15.77 51.83
CA LEU A 18 -24.47 -15.78 50.91
C LEU A 18 -25.37 -14.55 51.11
N TRP A 19 -25.70 -13.83 50.03
CA TRP A 19 -26.98 -13.15 49.72
C TRP A 19 -26.75 -12.05 48.66
N ILE A 20 -26.40 -12.43 47.42
CA ILE A 20 -26.83 -11.72 46.20
C ILE A 20 -27.05 -12.79 45.11
N ALA A 21 -28.08 -13.61 45.30
CA ALA A 21 -28.60 -14.51 44.27
C ALA A 21 -29.97 -13.96 43.82
N ALA A 22 -29.97 -12.85 43.08
CA ALA A 22 -31.18 -12.31 42.44
C ALA A 22 -30.87 -11.23 41.36
N GLY A 23 -29.86 -11.45 40.52
CA GLY A 23 -29.51 -10.45 39.49
C GLY A 23 -28.71 -10.95 38.28
N ALA A 24 -28.44 -12.25 38.16
CA ALA A 24 -27.84 -12.84 36.97
C ALA A 24 -28.91 -13.62 36.20
N VAL A 25 -29.97 -12.91 35.75
CA VAL A 25 -30.68 -13.38 34.57
C VAL A 25 -29.72 -13.14 33.42
N LEU A 26 -29.26 -14.26 32.88
CA LEU A 26 -28.53 -14.43 31.63
C LEU A 26 -28.81 -13.30 30.65
N GLY A 27 -27.90 -12.31 30.62
CA GLY A 27 -27.67 -11.58 29.40
C GLY A 27 -27.00 -12.56 28.45
N GLU A 28 -27.80 -13.35 27.75
CA GLU A 28 -27.38 -13.98 26.51
C GLU A 28 -27.08 -12.82 25.56
N GLN A 29 -25.83 -12.32 25.62
CA GLN A 29 -25.28 -11.64 24.47
C GLN A 29 -25.31 -12.69 23.37
N ASN A 30 -26.34 -12.62 22.54
CA ASN A 30 -26.46 -13.38 21.32
C ASN A 30 -25.31 -12.89 20.43
N THR A 31 -24.12 -13.42 20.69
CA THR A 31 -22.95 -13.23 19.85
C THR A 31 -23.34 -13.87 18.54
N LEU A 32 -23.75 -13.03 17.58
CA LEU A 32 -24.01 -13.45 16.22
C LEU A 32 -22.75 -14.16 15.73
N ARG A 33 -22.80 -15.50 15.74
CA ARG A 33 -21.73 -16.36 15.27
C ARG A 33 -21.75 -16.36 13.75
N LEU A 34 -21.10 -15.34 13.22
CA LEU A 34 -20.85 -15.11 11.81
C LEU A 34 -19.68 -16.01 11.35
N ASP A 35 -19.87 -17.32 11.47
CA ASP A 35 -18.78 -18.30 11.34
C ASP A 35 -18.43 -18.63 9.88
N THR A 36 -19.35 -18.31 8.95
CA THR A 36 -19.15 -18.51 7.52
C THR A 36 -19.55 -17.27 6.76
N GLY A 37 -18.93 -17.10 5.61
CA GLY A 37 -19.18 -15.96 4.76
C GLY A 37 -20.54 -15.92 4.10
N GLU A 38 -21.10 -17.09 3.78
CA GLU A 38 -22.49 -17.17 3.38
C GLU A 38 -23.41 -16.63 4.48
N HIS A 39 -23.14 -16.97 5.74
CA HIS A 39 -23.94 -16.47 6.87
C HIS A 39 -23.76 -14.96 7.07
N ILE A 40 -22.53 -14.44 6.97
CA ILE A 40 -22.25 -12.99 6.98
C ILE A 40 -23.03 -12.28 5.87
N TYR A 41 -22.96 -12.81 4.64
CA TYR A 41 -23.58 -12.19 3.49
C TYR A 41 -25.10 -12.14 3.62
N GLN A 42 -25.71 -13.26 4.00
CA GLN A 42 -27.16 -13.36 4.20
C GLN A 42 -27.66 -12.50 5.36
N THR A 43 -26.80 -12.20 6.34
CA THR A 43 -27.19 -11.41 7.52
C THR A 43 -27.01 -9.91 7.30
N ALA A 44 -25.92 -9.48 6.66
CA ALA A 44 -25.50 -8.08 6.63
C ALA A 44 -25.51 -7.44 5.24
N CYS A 45 -25.38 -8.22 4.16
CA CYS A 45 -25.10 -7.69 2.82
C CYS A 45 -26.28 -7.85 1.85
N VAL A 46 -27.06 -8.93 2.01
CA VAL A 46 -28.10 -9.36 1.06
C VAL A 46 -29.18 -8.31 0.77
N ALA A 47 -29.49 -7.46 1.75
CA ALA A 47 -30.52 -6.43 1.60
C ALA A 47 -30.18 -5.42 0.49
N CYS A 48 -28.90 -5.09 0.34
CA CYS A 48 -28.41 -4.12 -0.65
C CYS A 48 -27.83 -4.80 -1.90
N HIS A 49 -27.20 -5.97 -1.75
CA HIS A 49 -26.47 -6.63 -2.83
C HIS A 49 -27.20 -7.82 -3.46
N GLY A 50 -28.39 -8.17 -2.96
CA GLY A 50 -29.22 -9.26 -3.50
C GLY A 50 -28.69 -10.62 -3.10
N SER A 51 -29.50 -11.67 -3.16
CA SER A 51 -29.03 -13.02 -2.78
C SER A 51 -27.97 -13.59 -3.74
N ASP A 52 -27.84 -13.00 -4.94
CA ASP A 52 -26.93 -13.40 -6.00
C ASP A 52 -25.65 -12.55 -6.10
N GLY A 53 -25.46 -11.55 -5.23
CA GLY A 53 -24.22 -10.76 -5.18
C GLY A 53 -24.20 -9.50 -6.05
N LYS A 54 -25.20 -9.29 -6.91
CA LYS A 54 -25.11 -8.33 -8.01
C LYS A 54 -25.60 -6.92 -7.73
N VAL A 55 -26.69 -6.76 -6.97
CA VAL A 55 -27.38 -5.51 -6.53
C VAL A 55 -28.89 -5.77 -6.41
N THR A 56 -29.56 -5.21 -5.39
CA THR A 56 -31.04 -5.17 -5.35
C THR A 56 -31.63 -3.96 -6.07
N PRO A 57 -32.83 -4.07 -6.68
CA PRO A 57 -33.52 -2.92 -7.27
C PRO A 57 -33.68 -1.76 -6.27
N LYS A 58 -33.67 -0.51 -6.76
CA LYS A 58 -33.86 0.73 -5.96
C LYS A 58 -35.06 0.66 -5.00
N ALA A 59 -36.14 -0.01 -5.39
CA ALA A 59 -37.33 -0.21 -4.56
C ALA A 59 -37.06 -1.01 -3.27
N ILE A 60 -36.00 -1.83 -3.26
CA ILE A 60 -35.56 -2.66 -2.13
C ILE A 60 -34.40 -1.99 -1.40
N ALA A 61 -33.40 -1.49 -2.14
CA ALA A 61 -32.23 -0.85 -1.54
C ALA A 61 -32.55 0.49 -0.86
N GLY A 62 -33.59 1.20 -1.33
CA GLY A 62 -34.01 2.50 -0.79
C GLY A 62 -33.16 3.69 -1.26
N PHE A 63 -32.13 3.46 -2.07
CA PHE A 63 -31.30 4.49 -2.69
C PHE A 63 -30.89 4.09 -4.11
N GLU A 64 -30.37 5.04 -4.86
CA GLU A 64 -29.78 4.78 -6.18
C GLU A 64 -28.31 4.43 -6.00
N GLN A 65 -27.95 3.20 -6.34
CA GLN A 65 -26.57 2.75 -6.25
C GLN A 65 -25.69 3.49 -7.28
N PRO A 66 -24.51 4.01 -6.89
CA PRO A 66 -23.57 4.59 -7.83
C PRO A 66 -22.97 3.52 -8.75
N ASP A 67 -22.39 3.91 -9.89
CA ASP A 67 -21.71 3.00 -10.83
C ASP A 67 -20.61 2.15 -10.17
N SER A 68 -20.03 2.69 -9.11
CA SER A 68 -18.95 2.09 -8.32
C SER A 68 -19.46 1.24 -7.14
N PHE A 69 -20.77 0.99 -7.02
CA PHE A 69 -21.31 0.12 -5.98
C PHE A 69 -20.82 -1.33 -6.16
N PRO A 70 -20.31 -2.01 -5.12
CA PRO A 70 -19.69 -3.33 -5.29
C PRO A 70 -20.65 -4.42 -5.81
N ASP A 71 -20.26 -5.11 -6.88
CA ASP A 71 -20.86 -6.36 -7.35
C ASP A 71 -19.96 -7.53 -6.90
N PHE A 72 -20.43 -8.32 -5.94
CA PHE A 72 -19.67 -9.42 -5.36
C PHE A 72 -19.44 -10.60 -6.30
N THR A 73 -20.03 -10.58 -7.50
CA THR A 73 -19.77 -11.59 -8.55
C THR A 73 -18.60 -11.21 -9.45
N ARG A 74 -18.17 -9.94 -9.42
CA ARG A 74 -17.08 -9.38 -10.22
C ARG A 74 -15.72 -9.61 -9.54
N CYS A 75 -14.96 -10.56 -10.06
CA CYS A 75 -13.63 -10.90 -9.55
C CYS A 75 -12.58 -9.78 -9.72
N ASP A 76 -12.78 -8.92 -10.70
CA ASP A 76 -11.95 -7.75 -11.02
C ASP A 76 -12.23 -6.54 -10.09
N GLN A 77 -13.30 -6.61 -9.29
CA GLN A 77 -13.71 -5.58 -8.33
C GLN A 77 -13.46 -6.00 -6.88
N THR A 78 -12.66 -7.04 -6.63
CA THR A 78 -12.29 -7.41 -5.26
C THR A 78 -11.32 -6.37 -4.72
N THR A 79 -11.84 -5.31 -4.10
CA THR A 79 -11.07 -4.23 -3.50
C THR A 79 -10.36 -4.71 -2.23
N ALA A 80 -9.38 -3.92 -1.80
CA ALA A 80 -8.59 -4.15 -0.59
C ALA A 80 -9.38 -3.80 0.67
N GLU A 81 -10.42 -4.56 0.98
CA GLU A 81 -11.09 -4.37 2.26
C GLU A 81 -10.25 -5.01 3.37
N LEU A 82 -9.91 -4.21 4.39
CA LEU A 82 -9.11 -4.64 5.55
C LEU A 82 -9.81 -5.71 6.41
N ASP A 83 -11.06 -6.04 6.10
CA ASP A 83 -11.88 -6.93 6.91
C ASP A 83 -11.87 -8.37 6.38
N ASN A 84 -11.51 -9.32 7.24
CA ASN A 84 -11.55 -10.75 6.91
C ASN A 84 -12.98 -11.23 6.59
N ASP A 85 -13.99 -10.48 7.03
CA ASP A 85 -15.40 -10.79 6.82
C ASP A 85 -15.81 -10.64 5.34
N TYR A 86 -15.18 -9.72 4.59
CA TYR A 86 -15.44 -9.54 3.16
C TYR A 86 -14.97 -10.74 2.31
N ARG A 87 -13.92 -11.45 2.76
CA ARG A 87 -13.42 -12.68 2.11
C ARG A 87 -14.48 -13.75 2.03
N ALA A 88 -15.28 -13.80 3.08
CA ALA A 88 -16.23 -14.85 3.32
C ALA A 88 -17.47 -14.61 2.43
N VAL A 89 -17.83 -13.36 2.17
CA VAL A 89 -19.04 -12.99 1.41
C VAL A 89 -18.88 -12.89 -0.11
N ASN A 90 -17.66 -13.02 -0.64
CA ASN A 90 -17.40 -12.87 -2.07
C ASN A 90 -17.90 -14.08 -2.89
N PHE A 91 -18.68 -13.84 -3.96
CA PHE A 91 -19.23 -14.88 -4.83
C PHE A 91 -18.27 -15.30 -5.96
N CYS A 92 -17.21 -14.52 -6.20
CA CYS A 92 -16.20 -14.86 -7.18
C CYS A 92 -15.44 -16.16 -6.79
N ARG A 93 -15.50 -17.17 -7.65
CA ARG A 93 -14.78 -18.46 -7.52
C ARG A 93 -13.52 -18.56 -8.37
N GLU A 94 -13.20 -17.53 -9.16
CA GLU A 94 -12.00 -17.53 -9.99
C GLU A 94 -10.75 -17.37 -9.12
N SER A 95 -9.85 -18.34 -9.18
CA SER A 95 -8.59 -18.32 -8.41
C SER A 95 -7.47 -17.53 -9.09
N GLY A 96 -7.70 -17.03 -10.31
CA GLY A 96 -6.70 -16.34 -11.11
C GLY A 96 -6.39 -14.93 -10.63
N TRP A 97 -7.35 -14.26 -9.99
CA TRP A 97 -7.22 -12.89 -9.53
C TRP A 97 -6.44 -12.81 -8.21
N PRO A 98 -5.40 -11.96 -8.12
CA PRO A 98 -4.89 -11.49 -6.85
C PRO A 98 -6.03 -10.92 -6.00
N ARG A 99 -5.99 -11.22 -4.72
CA ARG A 99 -7.04 -10.84 -3.78
C ARG A 99 -6.75 -9.44 -3.25
N GLY A 100 -7.74 -8.55 -3.29
CA GLY A 100 -7.60 -7.13 -2.95
C GLY A 100 -6.88 -6.84 -1.66
N GLU A 101 -7.00 -7.69 -0.64
CA GLU A 101 -6.32 -7.50 0.65
C GLU A 101 -4.78 -7.63 0.54
N LEU A 102 -4.24 -8.04 -0.61
CA LEU A 102 -2.81 -8.00 -0.93
C LEU A 102 -2.38 -6.69 -1.61
N ASN A 103 -3.32 -5.79 -1.91
CA ASN A 103 -3.03 -4.41 -2.31
C ASN A 103 -2.62 -3.62 -1.06
N LEU A 104 -1.32 -3.65 -0.78
CA LEU A 104 -0.76 -2.93 0.34
C LEU A 104 -0.73 -1.42 0.06
N PRO A 105 -0.59 -0.59 1.12
CA PRO A 105 -0.29 0.83 0.94
C PRO A 105 0.90 1.04 -0.01
N ARG A 106 0.74 1.88 -1.04
CA ARG A 106 1.85 2.27 -1.92
C ARG A 106 2.94 2.99 -1.12
N ALA A 107 4.17 2.51 -1.18
CA ALA A 107 5.33 3.25 -0.69
C ALA A 107 5.72 4.34 -1.73
N ILE A 108 6.44 5.39 -1.34
CA ILE A 108 6.81 6.44 -2.30
C ILE A 108 7.74 5.87 -3.40
N VAL A 109 8.76 5.09 -3.04
CA VAL A 109 9.78 4.59 -4.00
C VAL A 109 9.65 3.09 -4.29
N THR A 110 9.39 2.25 -3.29
CA THR A 110 9.34 0.80 -3.44
C THR A 110 8.04 0.38 -4.16
N GLU A 111 8.18 -0.23 -5.34
CA GLU A 111 7.03 -0.71 -6.10
C GLU A 111 6.34 -1.94 -5.47
N LYS A 112 5.02 -2.04 -5.71
CA LYS A 112 4.17 -3.13 -5.19
C LYS A 112 4.06 -4.28 -6.18
N ALA A 113 3.93 -5.50 -5.64
CA ALA A 113 3.66 -6.68 -6.44
C ALA A 113 2.19 -6.81 -6.88
N TYR A 114 1.27 -6.12 -6.20
CA TYR A 114 -0.14 -6.11 -6.56
C TYR A 114 -0.38 -5.34 -7.88
N PRO A 115 -1.23 -5.84 -8.79
CA PRO A 115 -1.56 -5.13 -10.00
C PRO A 115 -2.66 -4.09 -9.73
N GLU A 116 -2.46 -2.86 -10.20
CA GLU A 116 -3.24 -1.68 -9.87
C GLU A 116 -3.91 -1.04 -11.09
N ASP A 117 -4.96 -0.28 -10.79
CA ASP A 117 -5.66 0.62 -11.70
C ASP A 117 -5.61 2.03 -11.05
N GLU A 118 -4.43 2.63 -11.06
CA GLU A 118 -4.10 3.83 -10.28
C GLU A 118 -3.49 4.92 -11.16
N GLU A 119 -3.79 6.18 -10.84
CA GLU A 119 -3.06 7.36 -11.33
C GLU A 119 -2.30 7.97 -10.15
N VAL A 120 -0.99 8.15 -10.29
CA VAL A 120 -0.12 8.66 -9.23
C VAL A 120 0.63 9.89 -9.72
N ILE A 121 0.53 10.98 -8.96
CA ILE A 121 1.38 12.15 -9.11
C ILE A 121 2.34 12.17 -7.93
N SER A 122 3.59 11.81 -8.17
CA SER A 122 4.64 11.79 -7.15
C SER A 122 5.60 12.96 -7.38
N THR A 123 5.96 13.71 -6.34
CA THR A 123 6.85 14.87 -6.42
C THR A 123 7.94 14.78 -5.37
N ALA A 124 9.19 14.95 -5.80
CA ALA A 124 10.36 15.10 -4.95
C ALA A 124 10.91 16.53 -5.04
N VAL A 125 11.12 17.16 -3.90
CA VAL A 125 11.70 18.50 -3.77
C VAL A 125 12.98 18.41 -2.97
N ASN A 126 14.08 18.97 -3.49
CA ASN A 126 15.32 19.07 -2.75
C ASN A 126 15.16 20.05 -1.58
N ALA A 127 15.09 19.53 -0.36
CA ALA A 127 15.02 20.32 0.87
C ALA A 127 16.42 20.85 1.28
N ARG A 128 17.49 20.14 0.89
CA ARG A 128 18.87 20.54 1.10
C ARG A 128 19.71 20.19 -0.12
N GLY A 129 20.49 21.14 -0.63
CA GLY A 129 21.29 20.99 -1.85
C GLY A 129 20.91 22.05 -2.88
N GLY A 130 21.20 21.79 -4.16
CA GLY A 130 20.72 22.62 -5.27
C GLY A 130 19.19 22.55 -5.38
N PRO A 131 18.47 23.66 -5.58
CA PRO A 131 17.01 23.63 -5.75
C PRO A 131 16.63 22.81 -6.98
N ALA A 132 15.86 21.76 -6.76
CA ALA A 132 15.28 20.95 -7.83
C ALA A 132 13.93 20.39 -7.39
N VAL A 133 13.04 20.20 -8.36
CA VAL A 133 11.74 19.56 -8.23
C VAL A 133 11.61 18.56 -9.36
N GLU A 134 11.25 17.34 -9.03
CA GLU A 134 10.97 16.27 -9.97
C GLU A 134 9.58 15.74 -9.69
N THR A 135 8.72 15.71 -10.70
CA THR A 135 7.34 15.21 -10.61
C THR A 135 7.14 14.09 -11.61
N HIS A 136 6.78 12.91 -11.11
CA HIS A 136 6.37 11.77 -11.91
C HIS A 136 4.86 11.78 -12.06
N VAL A 137 4.39 11.57 -13.29
CA VAL A 137 2.98 11.28 -13.60
C VAL A 137 2.93 9.84 -14.07
N ILE A 138 2.33 8.99 -13.25
CA ILE A 138 2.35 7.54 -13.40
C ILE A 138 0.91 7.06 -13.63
N HIS A 139 0.74 6.33 -14.73
CA HIS A 139 -0.52 5.68 -15.08
C HIS A 139 -0.33 4.16 -15.00
N GLU A 140 -1.09 3.51 -14.14
CA GLU A 140 -1.13 2.06 -13.97
C GLU A 140 -2.50 1.52 -14.40
N GLN A 141 -2.50 0.49 -15.24
CA GLN A 141 -3.73 -0.13 -15.70
C GLN A 141 -3.59 -1.65 -15.80
N ARG A 142 -4.52 -2.37 -15.17
CA ARG A 142 -4.62 -3.83 -15.27
C ARG A 142 -5.13 -4.26 -16.62
N PHE A 143 -4.65 -5.42 -17.07
CA PHE A 143 -5.23 -6.15 -18.18
C PHE A 143 -5.15 -7.67 -17.96
N GLY A 144 -6.30 -8.32 -18.13
CA GLY A 144 -6.47 -9.70 -17.70
C GLY A 144 -6.29 -9.85 -16.17
N GLN A 145 -6.14 -11.09 -15.70
CA GLN A 145 -6.22 -11.38 -14.26
C GLN A 145 -4.93 -11.03 -13.48
N LYS A 146 -3.78 -10.93 -14.15
CA LYS A 146 -2.46 -10.92 -13.49
C LYS A 146 -1.45 -9.96 -14.12
N ASN A 147 -1.86 -9.11 -15.05
CA ASN A 147 -0.93 -8.22 -15.72
C ASN A 147 -1.37 -6.76 -15.54
N GLN A 148 -0.38 -5.88 -15.57
CA GLN A 148 -0.55 -4.44 -15.55
C GLN A 148 0.42 -3.82 -16.55
N ILE A 149 -0.03 -2.78 -17.23
CA ILE A 149 0.83 -1.85 -17.96
C ILE A 149 1.03 -0.60 -17.09
N GLU A 150 2.23 -0.04 -17.12
CA GLU A 150 2.59 1.17 -16.41
C GLU A 150 3.27 2.15 -17.37
N VAL A 151 2.92 3.42 -17.27
CA VAL A 151 3.58 4.51 -17.98
C VAL A 151 3.97 5.58 -16.98
N ASP A 152 5.25 5.92 -16.90
CA ASP A 152 5.77 6.98 -16.03
C ASP A 152 6.43 8.08 -16.86
N VAL A 153 6.05 9.33 -16.60
CA VAL A 153 6.61 10.52 -17.24
C VAL A 153 7.19 11.46 -16.18
N PRO A 154 8.53 11.51 -16.03
CA PRO A 154 9.19 12.46 -15.14
C PRO A 154 9.24 13.86 -15.75
N ILE A 155 8.89 14.86 -14.95
CA ILE A 155 8.96 16.29 -15.26
C ILE A 155 9.94 16.92 -14.27
N ILE A 156 11.03 17.46 -14.78
CA ILE A 156 12.17 17.91 -13.97
C ILE A 156 12.34 19.42 -14.11
N PHE A 157 12.45 20.09 -12.97
CA PHE A 157 12.83 21.49 -12.83
C PHE A 157 14.06 21.59 -11.95
N GLU A 158 15.14 22.19 -12.46
CA GLU A 158 16.39 22.35 -11.70
C GLU A 158 16.92 23.78 -11.81
N ASN A 159 17.37 24.34 -10.68
CA ASN A 159 18.05 25.61 -10.63
C ASN A 159 19.56 25.43 -10.79
N ARG A 160 20.15 26.03 -11.82
CA ARG A 160 21.59 26.08 -12.04
C ARG A 160 22.04 27.52 -12.18
N ASN A 161 22.90 27.98 -11.27
CA ASN A 161 23.41 29.36 -11.25
C ASN A 161 22.28 30.41 -11.32
N HIS A 162 21.23 30.23 -10.51
CA HIS A 162 20.05 31.09 -10.46
C HIS A 162 19.14 31.08 -11.71
N ILE A 163 19.39 30.19 -12.67
CA ILE A 163 18.54 29.98 -13.85
C ILE A 163 17.80 28.66 -13.70
N TRP A 164 16.48 28.68 -13.88
CA TRP A 164 15.65 27.48 -13.87
C TRP A 164 15.60 26.83 -15.24
N TYR A 165 15.87 25.53 -15.28
CA TYR A 165 15.72 24.69 -16.46
C TYR A 165 14.60 23.70 -16.20
N GLY A 166 13.66 23.59 -17.15
CA GLY A 166 12.58 22.62 -17.14
C GLY A 166 12.69 21.65 -18.32
N GLY A 167 12.22 20.42 -18.13
CA GLY A 167 12.14 19.42 -19.20
C GLY A 167 11.50 18.12 -18.73
N ILE A 168 11.21 17.25 -19.70
CA ILE A 168 10.81 15.87 -19.45
C ILE A 168 12.08 15.04 -19.26
N GLY A 169 12.04 14.04 -18.39
CA GLY A 169 13.10 13.04 -18.29
C GLY A 169 12.91 11.86 -19.24
N ASP A 170 13.58 10.74 -18.95
CA ASP A 170 13.39 9.50 -19.70
C ASP A 170 12.08 8.84 -19.25
N ALA A 171 11.10 8.75 -20.15
CA ALA A 171 9.79 8.16 -19.85
C ALA A 171 9.87 6.64 -19.85
N THR A 172 9.10 6.00 -18.97
CA THR A 172 9.10 4.54 -18.78
C THR A 172 7.81 3.92 -19.29
N ILE A 173 7.91 2.77 -19.95
CA ILE A 173 6.78 1.89 -20.23
C ILE A 173 7.10 0.52 -19.66
N GLY A 174 6.30 0.08 -18.69
CA GLY A 174 6.47 -1.16 -17.94
C GLY A 174 5.34 -2.16 -18.18
N ILE A 175 5.66 -3.44 -18.09
CA ILE A 175 4.67 -4.51 -17.95
C ILE A 175 5.00 -5.31 -16.70
N LYS A 176 4.05 -5.33 -15.76
CA LYS A 176 4.10 -6.11 -14.52
C LYS A 176 3.24 -7.35 -14.66
N ARG A 177 3.72 -8.48 -14.16
CA ARG A 177 2.95 -9.72 -14.07
C ARG A 177 3.04 -10.32 -12.68
N THR A 178 1.90 -10.50 -12.03
CA THR A 178 1.79 -11.30 -10.81
C THR A 178 2.03 -12.77 -11.13
N ILE A 179 3.08 -13.34 -10.54
CA ILE A 179 3.48 -14.73 -10.73
C ILE A 179 2.67 -15.63 -9.78
N PHE A 180 2.58 -15.24 -8.51
CA PHE A 180 1.74 -15.91 -7.53
C PHE A 180 1.17 -14.93 -6.51
N SER A 181 0.04 -15.33 -5.92
CA SER A 181 -0.59 -14.65 -4.78
C SER A 181 -1.18 -15.72 -3.87
N ASN A 182 -1.06 -15.52 -2.56
CA ASN A 182 -1.58 -16.43 -1.55
C ASN A 182 -2.05 -15.66 -0.33
N LEU A 183 -3.35 -15.43 -0.27
CA LEU A 183 -4.01 -14.69 0.78
C LEU A 183 -3.87 -15.33 2.17
N ARG A 184 -3.86 -16.66 2.26
CA ARG A 184 -3.72 -17.38 3.54
C ARG A 184 -2.33 -17.18 4.16
N ARG A 185 -1.32 -17.05 3.31
CA ARG A 185 0.05 -16.71 3.72
C ARG A 185 0.29 -15.20 3.75
N GLY A 186 -0.62 -14.40 3.20
CA GLY A 186 -0.47 -12.96 3.06
C GLY A 186 0.61 -12.55 2.06
N SER A 187 0.94 -13.38 1.06
CA SER A 187 2.08 -13.12 0.18
C SER A 187 1.70 -12.98 -1.28
N ILE A 188 2.42 -12.11 -2.00
CA ILE A 188 2.27 -11.90 -3.45
C ILE A 188 3.64 -11.60 -4.05
N PHE A 189 3.83 -12.06 -5.29
CA PHE A 189 5.06 -11.89 -6.03
C PHE A 189 4.78 -11.54 -7.47
N ALA A 190 5.49 -10.54 -7.99
CA ALA A 190 5.40 -10.09 -9.37
C ALA A 190 6.78 -9.88 -9.98
N LEU A 191 6.83 -9.96 -11.30
CA LEU A 191 7.98 -9.58 -12.11
C LEU A 191 7.55 -8.44 -13.03
N GLN A 192 8.42 -7.44 -13.17
CA GLN A 192 8.25 -6.32 -14.09
C GLN A 192 9.43 -6.23 -15.05
N GLY A 193 9.12 -5.93 -16.30
CA GLY A 193 10.08 -5.51 -17.31
C GLY A 193 9.62 -4.19 -17.91
N SER A 194 10.52 -3.22 -17.94
CA SER A 194 10.25 -1.86 -18.39
C SER A 194 11.29 -1.39 -19.40
N VAL A 195 10.88 -0.45 -20.25
CA VAL A 195 11.76 0.25 -21.17
C VAL A 195 11.72 1.73 -20.83
N LEU A 196 12.86 2.29 -20.44
CA LEU A 196 13.08 3.72 -20.32
C LEU A 196 13.51 4.24 -21.69
N VAL A 197 12.68 5.11 -22.26
CA VAL A 197 12.90 5.74 -23.55
C VAL A 197 13.77 6.98 -23.34
N PRO A 198 14.81 7.22 -24.16
CA PRO A 198 15.70 8.38 -24.01
C PRO A 198 15.03 9.69 -24.47
N SER A 199 13.87 10.02 -23.92
CA SER A 199 13.11 11.24 -24.17
C SER A 199 13.69 12.46 -23.45
N GLY A 200 14.50 12.23 -22.40
CA GLY A 200 15.08 13.27 -21.59
C GLY A 200 16.22 14.00 -22.30
N ASN A 201 16.35 15.29 -22.00
CA ASN A 201 17.44 16.08 -22.56
C ASN A 201 18.79 15.73 -21.89
N ARG A 202 19.63 14.95 -22.59
CA ARG A 202 20.96 14.55 -22.12
C ARG A 202 21.90 15.72 -21.84
N THR A 203 21.90 16.79 -22.66
CA THR A 203 22.81 17.93 -22.43
C THR A 203 22.45 18.71 -21.17
N ARG A 204 21.19 18.60 -20.75
CA ARG A 204 20.71 19.11 -19.47
C ARG A 204 20.78 18.07 -18.35
N GLY A 205 21.15 16.82 -18.60
CA GLY A 205 21.17 15.77 -17.58
C GLY A 205 19.79 15.31 -17.12
N PHE A 206 18.74 15.58 -17.90
CA PHE A 206 17.36 15.12 -17.59
C PHE A 206 17.10 13.70 -18.11
N GLY A 207 18.00 13.15 -18.91
CA GLY A 207 17.92 11.77 -19.39
C GLY A 207 19.30 11.17 -19.52
N SER A 208 19.35 9.85 -19.50
CA SER A 208 20.57 9.06 -19.71
C SER A 208 21.09 9.18 -21.14
N GLY A 209 20.20 9.47 -22.09
CA GLY A 209 20.51 9.57 -23.52
C GLY A 209 20.75 8.22 -24.20
N THR A 210 20.34 7.12 -23.57
CA THR A 210 20.28 5.78 -24.15
C THR A 210 18.98 5.10 -23.69
N THR A 211 18.45 4.20 -24.49
CA THR A 211 17.39 3.30 -24.01
C THR A 211 17.94 2.42 -22.89
N THR A 212 17.17 2.29 -21.81
CA THR A 212 17.50 1.43 -20.67
C THR A 212 16.40 0.41 -20.47
N PHE A 213 16.78 -0.85 -20.28
CA PHE A 213 15.85 -1.90 -19.91
C PHE A 213 15.93 -2.09 -18.40
N GLU A 214 14.82 -1.83 -17.72
CA GLU A 214 14.69 -2.11 -16.30
C GLU A 214 13.98 -3.45 -16.14
N THR A 215 14.44 -4.26 -15.19
CA THR A 215 13.66 -5.40 -14.73
C THR A 215 13.78 -5.54 -13.23
N PHE A 216 12.67 -5.86 -12.59
CA PHE A 216 12.66 -6.11 -11.16
C PHE A 216 11.67 -7.20 -10.77
N ALA A 217 11.92 -7.74 -9.59
CA ALA A 217 11.04 -8.64 -8.87
C ALA A 217 10.52 -7.92 -7.63
N ALA A 218 9.20 -7.94 -7.44
CA ALA A 218 8.53 -7.37 -6.27
C ALA A 218 7.89 -8.48 -5.44
N TYR A 219 8.10 -8.46 -4.13
CA TYR A 219 7.51 -9.38 -3.17
C TYR A 219 6.93 -8.63 -1.99
N ASP A 220 5.67 -8.92 -1.70
CA ASP A 220 4.95 -8.31 -0.60
C ASP A 220 4.46 -9.36 0.39
N GLN A 221 4.48 -9.00 1.67
CA GLN A 221 4.05 -9.83 2.79
C GLN A 221 3.17 -9.01 3.73
N LEU A 222 1.90 -9.38 3.82
CA LEU A 222 0.94 -8.93 4.81
C LEU A 222 0.89 -9.86 6.02
N PHE A 223 0.88 -9.29 7.21
CA PHE A 223 0.69 -10.01 8.47
C PHE A 223 -0.70 -9.74 9.05
N ARG A 224 -1.15 -10.62 9.95
CA ARG A 224 -2.48 -10.51 10.61
C ARG A 224 -2.69 -9.24 11.44
N THR A 225 -1.62 -8.54 11.78
CA THR A 225 -1.62 -7.30 12.56
C THR A 225 -1.73 -6.06 11.67
N ASN A 226 -2.02 -6.22 10.37
CA ASN A 226 -1.93 -5.18 9.34
C ASN A 226 -0.54 -4.54 9.24
N THR A 227 0.47 -5.22 9.77
CA THR A 227 1.87 -4.95 9.46
C THR A 227 2.17 -5.55 8.10
N PHE A 228 3.05 -4.91 7.34
CA PHE A 228 3.45 -5.39 6.03
C PHE A 228 4.91 -5.11 5.73
N ILE A 229 5.45 -5.90 4.81
CA ILE A 229 6.77 -5.74 4.23
C ILE A 229 6.61 -5.78 2.71
N GLN A 230 7.23 -4.83 2.02
CA GLN A 230 7.36 -4.79 0.57
C GLN A 230 8.84 -4.84 0.23
N THR A 231 9.20 -5.57 -0.82
CA THR A 231 10.58 -5.66 -1.28
C THR A 231 10.62 -5.66 -2.79
N GLN A 232 11.60 -4.97 -3.35
CA GLN A 232 11.80 -4.81 -4.78
C GLN A 232 13.30 -4.99 -5.06
N PHE A 233 13.64 -5.91 -5.95
CA PHE A 233 15.02 -6.13 -6.38
C PHE A 233 15.09 -6.10 -7.90
N GLY A 234 15.96 -5.26 -8.44
CA GLY A 234 16.02 -5.05 -9.88
C GLY A 234 17.37 -4.61 -10.40
N ALA A 235 17.40 -4.41 -11.71
CA ALA A 235 18.57 -3.95 -12.43
C ALA A 235 18.17 -3.01 -13.57
N ASP A 236 19.00 -1.97 -13.74
CA ASP A 236 18.98 -1.09 -14.90
C ASP A 236 20.03 -1.54 -15.89
N LEU A 237 19.60 -1.83 -17.11
CA LEU A 237 20.43 -2.37 -18.18
C LEU A 237 20.41 -1.41 -19.38
N PRO A 238 21.21 -0.33 -19.36
CA PRO A 238 21.35 0.55 -20.51
C PRO A 238 21.86 -0.18 -21.74
N ARG A 239 21.31 0.13 -22.92
CA ARG A 239 21.79 -0.42 -24.20
C ARG A 239 23.23 -0.01 -24.50
N HIS A 240 23.61 1.21 -24.14
CA HIS A 240 24.95 1.77 -24.33
C HIS A 240 25.63 2.01 -22.99
N THR A 241 26.41 1.02 -22.54
CA THR A 241 27.09 1.05 -21.23
C THR A 241 28.30 1.97 -21.18
N ASP A 242 28.75 2.47 -22.33
CA ASP A 242 29.74 3.53 -22.47
C ASP A 242 29.17 4.93 -22.12
N ILE A 243 27.84 5.05 -22.11
CA ILE A 243 27.13 6.31 -21.83
C ILE A 243 26.55 6.33 -20.42
N ALA A 244 25.94 5.22 -19.99
CA ALA A 244 25.33 5.05 -18.68
C ALA A 244 25.68 3.66 -18.11
N PRO A 245 26.15 3.55 -16.86
CA PRO A 245 26.51 2.27 -16.28
C PRO A 245 25.28 1.40 -16.03
N GLN A 246 25.47 0.08 -16.06
CA GLN A 246 24.46 -0.84 -15.53
C GLN A 246 24.37 -0.67 -14.02
N SER A 247 23.18 -0.83 -13.46
CA SER A 247 22.93 -0.64 -12.03
C SER A 247 22.10 -1.80 -11.49
N ILE A 248 22.27 -2.11 -10.21
CA ILE A 248 21.36 -2.97 -9.45
C ILE A 248 20.80 -2.19 -8.27
N PHE A 249 19.57 -2.48 -7.91
CA PHE A 249 18.92 -1.86 -6.78
C PHE A 249 18.14 -2.86 -5.92
N PHE A 250 18.00 -2.51 -4.66
CA PHE A 250 17.15 -3.20 -3.70
C PHE A 250 16.43 -2.15 -2.87
N ASN A 251 15.10 -2.15 -2.95
CA ASN A 251 14.25 -1.31 -2.13
C ASN A 251 13.41 -2.21 -1.21
N ALA A 252 13.18 -1.74 0.02
CA ALA A 252 12.27 -2.41 0.94
C ALA A 252 11.51 -1.38 1.75
N ALA A 253 10.22 -1.62 1.95
CA ALA A 253 9.38 -0.84 2.84
C ALA A 253 8.81 -1.74 3.94
N ILE A 254 8.78 -1.23 5.17
CA ILE A 254 8.07 -1.84 6.29
C ILE A 254 7.08 -0.84 6.85
N GLY A 255 5.86 -1.28 7.11
CA GLY A 255 4.82 -0.41 7.62
C GLY A 255 3.74 -1.15 8.40
N GLN A 256 2.82 -0.38 8.95
CA GLN A 256 1.62 -0.89 9.58
C GLN A 256 0.45 0.02 9.25
N THR A 257 -0.65 -0.56 8.79
CA THR A 257 -1.89 0.18 8.54
C THR A 257 -2.77 0.19 9.78
N ILE A 258 -3.24 1.38 10.13
CA ILE A 258 -4.11 1.65 11.26
C ILE A 258 -5.39 2.30 10.70
N GLY A 259 -6.51 1.59 10.77
CA GLY A 259 -7.81 2.11 10.35
C GLY A 259 -8.54 2.82 11.50
N ALA A 260 -9.14 3.97 11.22
CA ALA A 260 -10.18 4.55 12.07
C ALA A 260 -11.50 3.76 11.91
N ASP A 261 -12.40 3.88 12.89
CA ASP A 261 -13.77 3.34 12.83
C ASP A 261 -13.84 1.86 12.42
N HIS A 262 -12.99 1.02 13.04
CA HIS A 262 -12.88 -0.42 12.75
C HIS A 262 -12.50 -0.73 11.30
N GLY A 263 -11.81 0.18 10.59
CA GLY A 263 -11.36 0.01 9.21
C GLY A 263 -12.23 0.67 8.16
N LEU A 264 -13.40 1.20 8.55
CA LEU A 264 -14.37 1.84 7.63
C LEU A 264 -14.15 3.35 7.45
N GLY A 265 -13.24 3.94 8.23
CA GLY A 265 -12.91 5.37 8.17
C GLY A 265 -11.63 5.64 7.38
N ARG A 266 -10.83 6.61 7.83
CA ARG A 266 -9.51 6.87 7.26
C ARG A 266 -8.50 5.83 7.74
N ALA A 267 -7.67 5.33 6.84
CA ALA A 267 -6.51 4.52 7.15
C ALA A 267 -5.23 5.38 7.15
N TRP A 268 -4.35 5.07 8.10
CA TRP A 268 -3.06 5.70 8.29
C TRP A 268 -1.99 4.62 8.22
N SER A 269 -0.99 4.80 7.35
CA SER A 269 0.05 3.81 7.14
C SER A 269 1.43 4.46 7.30
N PRO A 270 1.93 4.62 8.55
CA PRO A 270 3.32 4.96 8.76
C PRO A 270 4.23 3.85 8.19
N MET A 271 5.25 4.26 7.46
CA MET A 271 6.19 3.37 6.77
C MET A 271 7.62 3.88 6.90
N MET A 272 8.56 2.97 6.70
CA MET A 272 9.98 3.25 6.56
C MET A 272 10.52 2.49 5.35
N GLU A 273 11.09 3.21 4.38
CA GLU A 273 11.80 2.58 3.26
C GLU A 273 13.32 2.59 3.45
N PHE A 274 13.95 1.55 2.91
CA PHE A 274 15.39 1.36 2.81
C PHE A 274 15.73 1.13 1.35
N LEU A 275 16.49 2.06 0.78
CA LEU A 275 16.76 2.10 -0.66
C LEU A 275 18.26 1.88 -0.87
N ALA A 276 18.61 0.85 -1.63
CA ALA A 276 19.98 0.53 -1.97
C ALA A 276 20.16 0.53 -3.49
N GLN A 277 21.21 1.20 -3.96
CA GLN A 277 21.56 1.19 -5.37
C GLN A 277 23.07 1.08 -5.54
N ARG A 278 23.51 0.34 -6.56
CA ARG A 278 24.92 0.16 -6.88
C ARG A 278 25.11 0.05 -8.38
N ASP A 279 25.92 0.95 -8.93
CA ASP A 279 26.44 0.81 -10.29
C ASP A 279 27.38 -0.41 -10.38
N LEU A 280 27.34 -1.11 -11.51
CA LEU A 280 28.16 -2.29 -11.78
C LEU A 280 29.54 -1.92 -12.35
N ASP A 281 30.13 -0.86 -11.82
CA ASP A 281 31.51 -0.44 -12.09
C ASP A 281 32.48 -0.94 -11.02
N LYS A 282 33.75 -1.17 -11.41
CA LYS A 282 34.78 -1.78 -10.55
C LYS A 282 35.00 -1.07 -9.22
N SER A 283 34.80 0.25 -9.16
CA SER A 283 35.02 1.08 -7.96
C SER A 283 33.75 1.65 -7.36
N ALA A 284 32.58 1.29 -7.89
CA ALA A 284 31.31 1.82 -7.39
C ALA A 284 31.11 1.42 -5.93
N LYS A 285 30.49 2.31 -5.16
CA LYS A 285 30.04 2.03 -3.79
C LYS A 285 28.53 1.87 -3.80
N THR A 286 28.02 1.05 -2.90
CA THR A 286 26.57 0.94 -2.71
C THR A 286 26.08 2.18 -1.97
N ASN A 287 25.11 2.86 -2.55
CA ASN A 287 24.39 3.97 -1.96
C ASN A 287 23.21 3.43 -1.16
N TRP A 288 23.06 3.89 0.07
CA TRP A 288 21.93 3.59 0.94
C TRP A 288 21.25 4.88 1.34
N ASP A 289 19.92 4.87 1.25
CA ASP A 289 19.03 5.91 1.74
C ASP A 289 17.97 5.32 2.64
N VAL A 290 17.43 6.16 3.49
CA VAL A 290 16.24 5.87 4.29
C VAL A 290 15.14 6.86 3.98
N LEU A 291 13.88 6.42 4.07
CA LEU A 291 12.71 7.24 3.76
C LEU A 291 11.58 6.93 4.75
N PRO A 292 11.56 7.57 5.94
CA PRO A 292 10.36 7.59 6.78
C PRO A 292 9.24 8.36 6.08
N GLN A 293 8.02 7.80 6.11
CA GLN A 293 6.86 8.35 5.44
C GLN A 293 5.54 8.00 6.14
N LEU A 294 4.46 8.68 5.73
CA LEU A 294 3.12 8.47 6.26
C LEU A 294 2.08 8.66 5.17
N GLN A 295 1.49 7.54 4.73
CA GLN A 295 0.34 7.56 3.87
C GLN A 295 -0.95 7.73 4.67
N VAL A 296 -1.89 8.49 4.10
CA VAL A 296 -3.24 8.69 4.61
C VAL A 296 -4.26 8.52 3.49
N THR A 297 -5.35 7.82 3.76
CA THR A 297 -6.51 7.83 2.87
C THR A 297 -7.26 9.15 3.02
N ILE A 298 -7.33 9.91 1.94
CA ILE A 298 -7.92 11.26 1.91
C ILE A 298 -9.44 11.18 1.73
N SER A 299 -9.94 10.24 0.93
CA SER A 299 -11.37 9.97 0.81
C SER A 299 -11.84 9.00 1.92
N HIS A 300 -13.11 9.08 2.32
CA HIS A 300 -13.72 8.11 3.24
C HIS A 300 -13.78 6.71 2.62
N ARG A 301 -13.91 6.65 1.29
CA ARG A 301 -13.87 5.42 0.51
C ARG A 301 -12.45 4.86 0.29
N GLN A 302 -11.41 5.55 0.77
CA GLN A 302 -10.02 5.10 0.74
C GLN A 302 -9.37 4.89 -0.64
N HIS A 303 -10.05 5.25 -1.73
CA HIS A 303 -9.55 5.20 -3.12
C HIS A 303 -8.73 6.44 -3.53
N ILE A 304 -8.73 7.49 -2.70
CA ILE A 304 -7.87 8.66 -2.87
C ILE A 304 -6.92 8.69 -1.68
N ARG A 305 -5.62 8.69 -1.94
CA ARG A 305 -4.58 8.60 -0.91
C ARG A 305 -3.50 9.65 -1.15
N GLY A 306 -2.84 10.06 -0.08
CA GLY A 306 -1.65 10.88 -0.16
C GLY A 306 -0.59 10.38 0.80
N ASP A 307 0.67 10.56 0.45
CA ASP A 307 1.81 10.24 1.31
C ASP A 307 2.78 11.42 1.34
N LEU A 308 3.50 11.53 2.45
CA LEU A 308 4.55 12.49 2.69
C LEU A 308 5.71 11.79 3.38
N GLY A 309 6.89 11.86 2.77
CA GLY A 309 8.11 11.26 3.28
C GLY A 309 9.34 12.14 3.13
N VAL A 310 10.40 11.80 3.87
CA VAL A 310 11.69 12.50 3.80
C VAL A 310 12.79 11.52 3.45
N ARG A 311 13.33 11.60 2.24
CA ARG A 311 14.45 10.75 1.80
C ARG A 311 15.77 11.33 2.27
N VAL A 312 16.53 10.53 3.01
CA VAL A 312 17.82 10.90 3.59
C VAL A 312 18.91 9.93 3.13
N PRO A 313 19.91 10.42 2.39
CA PRO A 313 21.12 9.64 2.11
C PRO A 313 21.89 9.31 3.39
N VAL A 314 22.16 8.02 3.64
CA VAL A 314 22.89 7.55 4.83
C VAL A 314 24.31 7.08 4.52
N THR A 315 24.62 6.77 3.26
CA THR A 315 25.99 6.50 2.79
C THR A 315 26.35 7.34 1.58
N ASN A 316 27.66 7.56 1.35
CA ASN A 316 28.21 8.32 0.22
C ASN A 316 27.50 9.68 0.02
N THR A 317 27.25 10.41 1.12
CA THR A 317 26.29 11.53 1.18
C THR A 317 26.72 12.79 0.45
N PHE A 318 27.99 12.90 0.04
CA PHE A 318 28.50 14.07 -0.66
C PHE A 318 27.78 14.27 -2.01
N GLY A 319 27.18 15.44 -2.22
CA GLY A 319 26.46 15.78 -3.44
C GLY A 319 25.05 15.19 -3.55
N ARG A 320 24.59 14.37 -2.59
CA ARG A 320 23.26 13.75 -2.60
C ARG A 320 22.29 14.57 -1.72
N PRO A 321 21.20 15.12 -2.28
CA PRO A 321 20.30 15.99 -1.54
C PRO A 321 19.44 15.21 -0.54
N ILE A 322 18.99 15.89 0.52
CA ILE A 322 17.83 15.43 1.30
C ILE A 322 16.58 15.91 0.57
N GLN A 323 15.61 15.01 0.37
CA GLN A 323 14.41 15.30 -0.42
C GLN A 323 13.16 15.18 0.44
N LEU A 324 12.26 16.14 0.30
CA LEU A 324 10.87 15.99 0.69
C LEU A 324 10.13 15.33 -0.48
N GLN A 325 9.49 14.20 -0.24
CA GLN A 325 8.74 13.49 -1.27
C GLN A 325 7.28 13.41 -0.87
N LEU A 326 6.39 13.58 -1.84
CA LEU A 326 4.95 13.46 -1.65
C LEU A 326 4.34 12.75 -2.85
N TYR A 327 3.23 12.07 -2.65
CA TYR A 327 2.37 11.72 -3.78
C TYR A 327 0.91 11.97 -3.49
N PHE A 328 0.16 12.15 -4.57
CA PHE A 328 -1.28 11.98 -4.61
C PHE A 328 -1.60 10.77 -5.49
N LEU A 329 -2.44 9.87 -5.00
CA LEU A 329 -2.82 8.63 -5.67
C LEU A 329 -4.33 8.57 -5.78
N TRP A 330 -4.80 8.21 -6.96
CA TRP A 330 -6.19 7.93 -7.25
C TRP A 330 -6.34 6.53 -7.85
N ASP A 331 -6.96 5.64 -7.08
CA ASP A 331 -7.44 4.35 -7.57
C ASP A 331 -8.76 4.58 -8.31
N TRP A 332 -8.70 4.54 -9.64
CA TRP A 332 -9.82 4.90 -10.50
C TRP A 332 -10.80 3.74 -10.70
N GLN A 333 -10.37 2.50 -10.41
CA GLN A 333 -11.26 1.34 -10.34
C GLN A 333 -12.22 1.47 -9.15
N ASP A 334 -11.71 1.98 -8.02
CA ASP A 334 -12.46 2.07 -6.78
C ASP A 334 -13.36 3.31 -6.69
N GLY A 335 -13.33 4.23 -7.67
CA GLY A 335 -14.33 5.30 -7.77
C GLY A 335 -13.82 6.55 -8.49
N LYS A 336 -14.74 7.48 -8.79
CA LYS A 336 -14.37 8.77 -9.42
C LYS A 336 -13.69 9.69 -8.39
N LEU A 337 -12.84 10.61 -8.85
CA LEU A 337 -12.21 11.65 -8.01
C LEU A 337 -13.23 12.51 -7.24
N THR A 338 -14.46 12.64 -7.74
CA THR A 338 -15.51 13.47 -7.13
C THR A 338 -16.42 12.70 -6.16
N GLU A 339 -16.18 11.41 -5.94
CA GLU A 339 -17.02 10.52 -5.13
C GLU A 339 -16.30 10.10 -3.84
N GLY A 340 -17.06 9.62 -2.85
CA GLY A 340 -16.51 8.93 -1.66
C GLY A 340 -15.79 9.80 -0.62
N TRP A 341 -16.10 11.10 -0.57
CA TRP A 341 -15.49 12.10 0.32
C TRP A 341 -15.99 12.08 1.74
#